data_AF-A0A2V9WZZ8-F1
#
_entry.id   AF-A0A2V9WZZ8-F1
#
_cell.length_a   1.000
_cell.length_b   1.000
_cell.length_c   1.000
_cell.angle_alpha   90.00
_cell.angle_beta   90.00
_cell.angle_gamma   90.00
#
_symmetry.space_group_name_H-M   'P 1'
#
loop_
_entity.id
_entity.type
_entity.pdbx_description
1 polymer ?
#
loop_
_entity_poly.entity_id
_entity_poly.type
_entity_poly.pdbx_seq_one_letter_code
_entity_poly.pdbx_strand_id
1 'polypeptide(L)'
;MKLRTRVTKGRRGKTAGRKTAGRRIANLRAAAGGSKRSPNLIAEIGELYRPIKKPVTLRLDADVLAWFKKQGRGYQTRINRALRKVMTGERKGARE
;
A
#
# COMPACT_ATOMS: atom_id res chain seq x y z
N MET A 1 10.58 -52.86 -32.67
CA MET A 1 9.26 -53.47 -32.36
C MET A 1 8.93 -53.25 -30.88
N LYS A 2 7.94 -52.40 -30.58
CA LYS A 2 6.85 -52.63 -29.60
C LYS A 2 6.03 -51.34 -29.48
N LEU A 3 4.72 -51.58 -29.48
CA LEU A 3 3.63 -50.66 -29.74
C LEU A 3 2.94 -50.27 -28.43
N ARG A 4 2.38 -49.03 -28.42
CA ARG A 4 1.18 -48.57 -27.66
C ARG A 4 1.40 -48.38 -26.12
N THR A 5 0.73 -47.47 -25.41
CA THR A 5 -0.73 -47.22 -25.38
C THR A 5 -1.11 -45.82 -24.82
N ARG A 6 -1.94 -45.13 -25.62
CA ARG A 6 -3.19 -44.39 -25.33
C ARG A 6 -3.40 -43.66 -23.98
N VAL A 7 -3.61 -42.35 -24.11
CA VAL A 7 -4.26 -41.40 -23.18
C VAL A 7 -5.71 -41.80 -22.87
N THR A 8 -6.11 -41.80 -21.59
CA THR A 8 -7.48 -41.55 -21.14
C THR A 8 -7.50 -40.97 -19.70
N LYS A 9 -7.57 -39.64 -19.55
CA LYS A 9 -7.84 -39.01 -18.25
C LYS A 9 -9.35 -38.98 -18.00
N GLY A 10 -9.76 -39.62 -16.90
CA GLY A 10 -11.14 -39.89 -16.52
C GLY A 10 -12.04 -38.66 -16.38
N ARG A 11 -13.29 -38.90 -16.76
CA ARG A 11 -14.49 -38.07 -16.70
C ARG A 11 -14.72 -37.52 -15.28
N ARG A 12 -14.69 -36.20 -15.11
CA ARG A 12 -15.16 -35.53 -13.87
C ARG A 12 -16.69 -35.42 -13.92
N GLY A 13 -17.36 -36.07 -12.97
CA GLY A 13 -18.79 -35.94 -12.73
C GLY A 13 -19.16 -34.55 -12.22
N LYS A 14 -20.32 -34.06 -12.65
CA LYS A 14 -20.97 -32.84 -12.15
C LYS A 14 -21.69 -33.16 -10.85
N THR A 15 -21.42 -32.42 -9.78
CA THR A 15 -22.29 -32.37 -8.58
C THR A 15 -22.80 -30.94 -8.41
N ALA A 16 -24.12 -30.80 -8.53
CA ALA A 16 -24.85 -29.56 -8.29
C ALA A 16 -24.97 -29.33 -6.78
N GLY A 17 -24.51 -28.16 -6.31
CA GLY A 17 -24.54 -27.77 -4.91
C GLY A 17 -25.24 -26.42 -4.70
N ARG A 18 -26.54 -26.52 -4.40
CA ARG A 18 -27.39 -25.70 -3.49
C ARG A 18 -27.20 -24.17 -3.46
N LYS A 19 -28.26 -23.44 -3.87
CA LYS A 19 -28.42 -21.99 -3.69
C LYS A 19 -28.70 -21.65 -2.21
N THR A 20 -27.95 -20.70 -1.63
CA THR A 20 -28.28 -20.10 -0.32
C THR A 20 -29.00 -18.79 -0.55
N ALA A 21 -30.24 -18.72 -0.07
CA ALA A 21 -31.08 -17.52 -0.13
C ALA A 21 -30.45 -16.38 0.67
N GLY A 22 -30.29 -15.22 0.01
CA GLY A 22 -29.77 -14.01 0.62
C GLY A 22 -30.71 -13.48 1.70
N ARG A 23 -30.21 -13.39 2.93
CA ARG A 23 -30.85 -12.68 4.04
C ARG A 23 -30.77 -11.18 3.74
N ARG A 24 -31.88 -10.59 3.26
CA ARG A 24 -32.03 -9.14 3.10
C ARG A 24 -31.90 -8.48 4.46
N ILE A 25 -30.83 -7.73 4.69
CA ILE A 25 -30.73 -6.83 5.84
C ILE A 25 -31.49 -5.56 5.46
N ALA A 26 -32.64 -5.36 6.10
CA ALA A 26 -33.41 -4.14 6.00
C ALA A 26 -32.65 -2.97 6.66
N ASN A 27 -32.57 -1.86 5.92
CA ASN A 27 -32.40 -0.48 6.38
C ASN A 27 -31.37 -0.19 7.47
N LEU A 28 -30.17 0.20 7.05
CA LEU A 28 -29.27 1.02 7.86
C LEU A 28 -29.03 2.35 7.15
N ARG A 29 -29.77 3.38 7.58
CA ARG A 29 -29.53 4.78 7.21
C ARG A 29 -28.52 5.35 8.20
N ALA A 30 -27.24 5.32 7.84
CA ALA A 30 -26.22 6.06 8.58
C ALA A 30 -26.38 7.55 8.25
N ALA A 31 -26.57 8.37 9.27
CA ALA A 31 -26.62 9.82 9.15
C ALA A 31 -25.35 10.31 8.42
N ALA A 32 -25.53 11.12 7.38
CA ALA A 32 -24.46 11.91 6.78
C ALA A 32 -24.10 13.06 7.75
N GLY A 33 -23.56 12.69 8.92
CA GLY A 33 -22.76 13.61 9.72
C GLY A 33 -21.49 13.86 8.93
N GLY A 34 -21.37 15.09 8.40
CA GLY A 34 -20.31 15.53 7.51
C GLY A 34 -18.96 14.96 7.93
N SER A 35 -18.42 14.11 7.06
CA SER A 35 -17.10 13.56 7.21
C SER A 35 -16.11 14.72 7.13
N LYS A 36 -15.79 15.34 8.27
CA LYS A 36 -14.49 15.97 8.46
C LYS A 36 -13.48 14.84 8.42
N ARG A 37 -13.22 14.31 7.22
CA ARG A 37 -12.06 13.46 6.92
C ARG A 37 -10.86 14.31 7.27
N SER A 38 -10.37 14.15 8.49
CA SER A 38 -9.06 14.62 8.90
C SER A 38 -8.07 14.03 7.89
N PRO A 39 -7.29 14.84 7.15
CA PRO A 39 -6.34 14.32 6.16
C PRO A 39 -5.21 13.48 6.77
N ASN A 40 -5.18 13.34 8.11
CA ASN A 40 -4.06 12.83 8.88
C ASN A 40 -4.46 11.74 9.88
N LEU A 41 -5.26 10.75 9.46
CA LEU A 41 -5.38 9.46 10.18
C LEU A 41 -3.99 8.80 10.42
N ILE A 42 -3.01 9.17 9.60
CA ILE A 42 -1.61 8.71 9.67
C ILE A 42 -0.84 9.26 10.88
N ALA A 43 -1.23 10.43 11.41
CA ALA A 43 -0.56 11.03 12.57
C ALA A 43 -1.05 10.45 13.91
N GLU A 44 -2.27 9.90 13.92
CA GLU A 44 -2.95 9.39 15.13
C GLU A 44 -2.66 7.89 15.37
N ILE A 45 -2.31 7.15 14.31
CA ILE A 45 -1.79 5.78 14.37
C ILE A 45 -0.25 5.84 14.49
N GLY A 46 0.24 6.46 15.56
CA GLY A 46 1.67 6.79 15.74
C GLY A 46 2.63 5.59 15.71
N GLU A 47 2.14 4.36 15.94
CA GLU A 47 2.99 3.17 16.07
C GLU A 47 2.87 2.14 14.93
N LEU A 48 1.79 2.16 14.14
CA LEU A 48 1.56 1.14 13.10
C LEU A 48 1.74 1.63 11.66
N TYR A 49 1.89 2.94 11.43
CA TYR A 49 2.09 3.46 10.08
C TYR A 49 3.54 3.28 9.62
N ARG A 50 3.76 2.30 8.73
CA ARG A 50 4.98 2.19 7.94
C ARG A 50 4.77 2.91 6.61
N PRO A 51 5.44 4.05 6.35
CA PRO A 51 5.29 4.74 5.08
C PRO A 51 5.73 3.86 3.92
N ILE A 52 4.82 3.60 2.98
CA ILE A 52 5.12 2.85 1.76
C ILE A 52 6.04 3.70 0.88
N LYS A 53 7.22 3.16 0.55
CA LYS A 53 8.16 3.81 -0.37
C LYS A 53 7.71 3.51 -1.80
N LYS A 54 7.58 4.55 -2.62
CA LYS A 54 7.32 4.40 -4.06
C LYS A 54 8.63 4.60 -4.82
N PRO A 55 9.01 3.69 -5.75
CA PRO A 55 10.16 3.93 -6.60
C PRO A 55 9.84 5.10 -7.54
N VAL A 56 10.70 6.12 -7.51
CA VAL A 56 10.59 7.30 -8.36
C VAL A 56 11.96 7.63 -8.92
N THR A 57 12.00 8.12 -10.15
CA THR A 57 13.22 8.64 -10.76
C THR A 57 13.32 10.13 -10.44
N LEU A 58 14.29 10.51 -9.61
CA LEU A 58 14.57 11.89 -9.21
C LEU A 58 16.01 12.24 -9.56
N ARG A 59 16.23 13.45 -10.06
CA ARG A 59 17.57 14.03 -10.24
C ARG A 59 17.93 14.83 -8.99
N LEU A 60 19.15 14.63 -8.51
CA LEU A 60 19.73 15.34 -7.37
C LEU A 60 21.07 15.92 -7.80
N ASP A 61 21.44 17.05 -7.23
CA ASP A 61 22.73 17.67 -7.49
C ASP A 61 23.89 16.76 -7.02
N ALA A 62 25.02 16.89 -7.71
CA ALA A 62 26.17 16.01 -7.52
C ALA A 62 26.79 16.16 -6.12
N ASP A 63 26.85 17.39 -5.61
CA ASP A 63 27.36 17.74 -4.29
C ASP A 63 26.46 17.24 -3.17
N VAL A 64 25.14 17.39 -3.30
CA VAL A 64 24.15 16.84 -2.37
C VAL A 64 24.30 15.32 -2.31
N LEU A 65 24.40 14.67 -3.46
CA LEU A 65 24.57 13.22 -3.54
C LEU A 65 25.90 12.76 -2.94
N ALA A 66 26.99 13.49 -3.17
CA ALA A 66 28.30 13.23 -2.57
C ALA A 66 28.26 13.38 -1.04
N TRP A 67 27.62 14.43 -0.52
CA TRP A 67 27.46 14.66 0.92
C TRP A 67 26.73 13.51 1.61
N PHE A 68 25.61 13.04 1.05
CA PHE A 68 24.87 11.91 1.60
C PHE A 68 25.65 10.58 1.50
N LYS A 69 26.46 10.40 0.46
CA LYS A 69 27.32 9.20 0.28
C LYS A 69 28.52 9.18 1.22
N LYS A 70 29.09 10.33 1.60
CA LYS A 70 30.23 10.43 2.53
C LYS A 70 30.00 9.67 3.85
N GLN A 71 28.75 9.63 4.31
CA GLN A 71 28.36 8.95 5.54
C GLN A 71 28.10 7.43 5.35
N GLY A 72 28.49 6.84 4.21
CA GLY A 72 28.44 5.40 3.95
C GLY A 72 27.07 4.86 3.50
N ARG A 73 26.85 3.56 3.72
CA ARG A 73 25.62 2.84 3.33
C ARG A 73 24.36 3.48 3.90
N GLY A 74 23.25 3.41 3.16
CA GLY A 74 21.95 3.93 3.60
C GLY A 74 21.69 5.40 3.26
N TYR A 75 22.51 6.00 2.39
CA TYR A 75 22.36 7.38 1.94
C TYR A 75 20.95 7.69 1.37
N GLN A 76 20.34 6.76 0.64
CA GLN A 76 18.96 6.91 0.12
C GLN A 76 17.91 7.03 1.24
N THR A 77 18.05 6.25 2.31
CA THR A 77 17.17 6.34 3.48
C THR A 77 17.34 7.69 4.19
N ARG A 78 18.57 8.22 4.24
CA ARG A 78 18.84 9.55 4.81
C ARG A 78 18.23 10.67 3.97
N ILE A 79 18.32 10.59 2.65
CA ILE A 79 17.65 11.52 1.73
C ILE A 79 16.15 11.55 2.03
N ASN A 80 15.51 10.38 2.05
CA ASN A 80 14.08 10.29 2.35
C ASN A 80 13.71 10.85 3.74
N ARG A 81 14.57 10.65 4.74
CA ARG A 81 14.37 11.22 6.08
C ARG A 81 14.48 12.76 6.08
N ALA A 82 15.42 13.32 5.33
CA ALA A 82 15.56 14.77 5.19
C ALA A 82 14.30 15.38 4.56
N LEU A 83 13.80 14.78 3.46
CA LEU A 83 12.55 15.20 2.80
C LEU A 83 11.35 15.16 3.75
N ARG A 84 11.25 14.14 4.62
CA ARG A 84 10.20 14.06 5.64
C ARG A 84 10.24 15.22 6.62
N LYS A 85 11.42 15.60 7.09
CA LYS A 85 11.59 16.71 8.05
C LYS A 85 11.09 18.02 7.46
N VAL A 86 11.43 18.30 6.20
CA VAL A 86 10.95 19.49 5.47
C VAL A 86 9.43 19.47 5.37
N MET A 87 8.85 18.37 4.88
CA MET A 87 7.39 18.20 4.77
C MET A 87 6.65 18.41 6.12
N THR A 88 7.20 17.90 7.22
CA THR A 88 6.58 18.08 8.55
C THR A 88 6.72 19.51 9.07
N GLY A 89 7.83 20.19 8.77
CA GLY A 89 8.04 21.59 9.14
C GLY A 89 7.06 22.52 8.43
N GLU A 90 6.91 22.37 7.11
CA GLU A 90 5.96 23.15 6.31
C GLU A 90 4.51 22.96 6.78
N ARG A 91 4.12 21.71 7.09
CA ARG A 91 2.78 21.40 7.61
C ARG A 91 2.48 22.04 8.96
N LYS A 92 3.50 22.31 9.78
CA LYS A 92 3.33 22.97 11.07
C LYS A 92 3.15 24.48 10.87
N GLY A 93 3.96 25.11 10.02
CA GLY A 93 3.86 26.54 9.72
C GLY A 93 2.58 26.94 8.96
N ALA A 94 1.94 26.01 8.24
CA ALA A 94 0.65 26.25 7.58
C ALA A 94 -0.57 26.14 8.52
N ARG A 95 -0.37 25.76 9.79
CA ARG A 95 -1.45 25.59 10.80
C ARG A 95 -1.42 26.63 11.91
N GLU A 96 -0.40 27.47 11.94
CA GLU A 96 -0.26 28.67 12.79
C GLU A 96 -0.65 29.90 11.98
#